data_AF-A0A0W0WL84-F1
#
_entry.id   AF-A0A0W0WL84-F1
#
_cell.length_a   1.000
_cell.length_b   1.000
_cell.length_c   1.000
_cell.angle_alpha   90.00
_cell.angle_beta   90.00
_cell.angle_gamma   90.00
#
_symmetry.space_group_name_H-M   'P 1'
#
loop_
_entity.id
_entity.type
_entity.pdbx_description
1 polymer ?
#
loop_
_entity_poly.entity_id
_entity_poly.type
_entity_poly.pdbx_seq_one_letter_code
_entity_poly.pdbx_strand_id
1 'polypeptide(L)'
;MPKDKRKVGFFGEKSARPSQKKPVAPKISKKSKNSGQLKKVEPQAFNDYLHDAIREATRIRKISSRQQRYSGAQFEVALIGFADIKTLKTVMDKDIYVNFDEANIERDWTVGFDWLDLAVSYHDPDAIEYFQTRLEEVIFRTAYENYKREFRPDCSLINYEQNTTMSFSVK
;
A
#
# COMPACT_ATOMS: atom_id res chain seq x y z
N MET A 1 24.45 71.29 11.64
CA MET A 1 23.90 71.92 12.85
C MET A 1 22.40 72.08 12.67
N PRO A 2 21.55 72.02 13.71
CA PRO A 2 21.73 71.51 15.07
C PRO A 2 20.60 70.51 15.51
N LYS A 3 20.90 69.54 16.39
CA LYS A 3 20.52 69.43 17.84
C LYS A 3 19.03 69.08 18.06
N ASP A 4 18.65 68.07 18.84
CA ASP A 4 18.71 67.95 20.31
C ASP A 4 17.90 66.66 20.68
N LYS A 5 18.03 65.91 21.77
CA LYS A 5 18.53 66.15 23.13
C LYS A 5 18.86 64.80 23.81
N ARG A 6 19.88 64.84 24.66
CA ARG A 6 20.25 63.83 25.67
C ARG A 6 19.20 63.76 26.79
N LYS A 7 19.13 62.62 27.49
CA LYS A 7 19.12 62.59 28.97
C LYS A 7 19.96 61.42 29.50
N VAL A 8 20.76 61.75 30.49
CA VAL A 8 21.66 60.93 31.30
C VAL A 8 21.07 60.86 32.71
N GLY A 9 21.31 59.76 33.44
CA GLY A 9 21.06 59.61 34.88
C GLY A 9 21.36 58.15 35.29
N PHE A 10 22.56 57.73 35.68
CA PHE A 10 23.37 57.96 36.91
C PHE A 10 22.89 57.20 38.18
N PHE A 11 23.76 56.29 38.63
CA PHE A 11 24.04 55.74 39.98
C PHE A 11 23.19 54.64 40.64
N GLY A 12 23.90 53.63 41.15
CA GLY A 12 23.40 52.62 42.08
C GLY A 12 24.36 51.43 42.28
N GLU A 13 25.58 51.67 42.79
CA GLU A 13 26.44 50.61 43.36
C GLU A 13 25.74 49.87 44.52
N LYS A 14 25.97 48.54 44.61
CA LYS A 14 26.37 47.88 45.87
C LYS A 14 26.89 46.45 45.62
N SER A 15 28.06 46.23 46.19
CA SER A 15 28.94 45.05 46.23
C SER A 15 28.39 43.83 46.97
N ALA A 16 28.83 42.61 46.59
CA ALA A 16 29.46 41.61 47.50
C ALA A 16 29.96 40.34 46.75
N ARG A 17 31.25 40.03 46.91
CA ARG A 17 31.87 38.67 46.78
C ARG A 17 31.76 37.96 48.17
N PRO A 18 32.00 36.64 48.38
CA PRO A 18 33.00 35.80 47.69
C PRO A 18 32.67 34.28 47.45
N SER A 19 33.47 33.71 46.53
CA SER A 19 34.10 32.38 46.46
C SER A 19 33.60 31.19 47.32
N GLN A 20 33.33 30.03 46.68
CA GLN A 20 34.17 28.80 46.73
C GLN A 20 33.46 27.50 46.26
N LYS A 21 34.27 26.63 45.62
CA LYS A 21 34.31 25.14 45.68
C LYS A 21 33.55 24.26 44.63
N LYS A 22 34.41 23.65 43.80
CA LYS A 22 34.62 22.20 43.51
C LYS A 22 34.26 21.70 42.09
N PRO A 23 35.14 20.86 41.49
CA PRO A 23 34.94 20.27 40.17
C PRO A 23 34.03 19.03 40.27
N VAL A 24 33.09 18.89 39.34
CA VAL A 24 32.21 17.72 39.25
C VAL A 24 32.76 16.78 38.17
N ALA A 25 33.05 15.56 38.59
CA ALA A 25 33.51 14.42 37.79
C ALA A 25 32.56 14.06 36.62
N PRO A 26 33.07 13.40 35.56
CA PRO A 26 32.22 12.98 34.44
C PRO A 26 31.30 11.84 34.89
N LYS A 27 29.98 12.08 34.85
CA LYS A 27 28.98 11.02 35.03
C LYS A 27 28.91 10.17 33.77
N ILE A 28 29.35 8.92 33.91
CA ILE A 28 29.05 7.80 33.03
C ILE A 28 27.52 7.68 32.92
N SER A 29 26.97 8.05 31.77
CA SER A 29 25.57 7.81 31.43
C SER A 29 25.39 6.33 31.10
N LYS A 30 24.68 5.62 31.96
CA LYS A 30 24.21 4.25 31.72
C LYS A 30 23.17 4.27 30.59
N LYS A 31 23.42 3.44 29.58
CA LYS A 31 22.47 2.79 28.65
C LYS A 31 21.00 3.25 28.79
N SER A 32 20.49 3.93 27.76
CA SER A 32 19.13 3.64 27.30
C SER A 32 19.26 2.77 26.06
N LYS A 33 19.06 1.46 26.25
CA LYS A 33 18.69 0.57 25.14
C LYS A 33 17.33 1.09 24.69
N ASN A 34 17.25 1.70 23.52
CA ASN A 34 16.00 1.69 22.75
C ASN A 34 15.72 0.23 22.42
N SER A 35 15.08 -0.48 23.35
CA SER A 35 14.29 -1.65 23.02
C SER A 35 13.22 -1.13 22.06
N GLY A 36 13.44 -1.33 20.77
CA GLY A 36 12.37 -1.21 19.79
C GLY A 36 11.22 -2.06 20.32
N GLN A 37 10.17 -1.41 20.80
CA GLN A 37 8.89 -2.06 20.98
C GLN A 37 8.51 -2.53 19.59
N LEU A 38 8.66 -3.83 19.34
CA LEU A 38 7.92 -4.51 18.28
C LEU A 38 6.47 -4.15 18.55
N LYS A 39 5.92 -3.23 17.74
CA LYS A 39 4.49 -2.95 17.75
C LYS A 39 3.83 -4.31 17.54
N LYS A 40 3.05 -4.74 18.53
CA LYS A 40 2.18 -5.91 18.37
C LYS A 40 1.23 -5.53 17.23
N VAL A 41 1.44 -6.12 16.06
CA VAL A 41 0.49 -6.03 14.96
C VAL A 41 -0.69 -6.89 15.41
N GLU A 42 -1.75 -6.26 15.87
CA GLU A 42 -2.98 -6.99 16.18
C GLU A 42 -3.63 -7.45 14.87
N PRO A 43 -4.15 -8.69 14.82
CA PRO A 43 -4.87 -9.18 13.65
C PRO A 43 -6.06 -8.27 13.34
N GLN A 44 -6.08 -7.75 12.11
CA GLN A 44 -7.23 -7.04 11.56
C GLN A 44 -8.28 -8.05 11.11
N ALA A 45 -9.56 -7.76 11.38
CA ALA A 45 -10.67 -8.56 10.86
C ALA A 45 -10.77 -8.41 9.33
N PHE A 46 -11.11 -9.50 8.64
CA PHE A 46 -11.19 -9.50 7.18
C PHE A 46 -12.15 -8.45 6.62
N ASN A 47 -13.31 -8.24 7.24
CA ASN A 47 -14.28 -7.24 6.78
C ASN A 47 -13.75 -5.81 6.88
N ASP A 48 -12.96 -5.50 7.92
CA ASP A 48 -12.34 -4.18 8.07
C ASP A 48 -11.28 -3.97 6.99
N TYR A 49 -10.48 -5.01 6.74
CA TYR A 49 -9.48 -5.00 5.66
C TYR A 49 -10.14 -4.82 4.28
N LEU A 50 -11.19 -5.56 3.98
CA LEU A 50 -11.94 -5.45 2.73
C LEU A 50 -12.53 -4.04 2.57
N HIS A 51 -13.12 -3.48 3.62
CA HIS A 51 -13.68 -2.13 3.59
C HIS A 51 -12.59 -1.07 3.34
N ASP A 52 -11.42 -1.21 3.97
CA ASP A 52 -10.27 -0.35 3.73
C ASP A 52 -9.74 -0.47 2.30
N ALA A 53 -9.64 -1.69 1.77
CA ALA A 53 -9.22 -1.96 0.41
C ALA A 53 -10.19 -1.37 -0.62
N ILE A 54 -11.51 -1.55 -0.44
CA ILE A 54 -12.55 -0.93 -1.30
C ILE A 54 -12.46 0.59 -1.25
N ARG A 55 -12.31 1.17 -0.05
CA ARG A 55 -12.20 2.62 0.12
C ARG A 55 -10.99 3.18 -0.61
N GLU A 56 -9.84 2.51 -0.53
CA GLU A 56 -8.64 2.96 -1.23
C GLU A 56 -8.74 2.70 -2.75
N ALA A 57 -9.33 1.57 -3.16
CA ALA A 57 -9.59 1.26 -4.56
C ALA A 57 -10.51 2.27 -5.26
N THR A 58 -11.45 2.85 -4.51
CA THR A 58 -12.39 3.88 -5.00
C THR A 58 -11.72 5.26 -5.12
N ARG A 59 -10.65 5.51 -4.36
CA ARG A 59 -9.85 6.74 -4.48
C ARG A 59 -8.96 6.64 -5.72
N ILE A 60 -9.56 6.75 -6.89
CA ILE A 60 -8.85 6.89 -8.17
C ILE A 60 -7.89 8.08 -8.05
N ARG A 61 -6.61 7.81 -7.82
CA ARG A 61 -5.55 8.81 -7.93
C ARG A 61 -5.36 9.10 -9.42
N LYS A 62 -6.03 10.13 -9.94
CA LYS A 62 -5.71 10.71 -11.25
C LYS A 62 -4.28 11.24 -11.19
N ILE A 63 -3.31 10.48 -11.70
CA ILE A 63 -1.90 10.92 -11.81
C ILE A 63 -1.74 11.82 -13.04
N SER A 64 -2.46 11.57 -14.13
CA SER A 64 -2.53 12.47 -15.31
C SER A 64 -3.78 12.20 -16.16
N SER A 65 -4.01 13.02 -17.19
CA SER A 65 -5.17 12.93 -18.10
C SER A 65 -5.22 11.65 -18.96
N ARG A 66 -4.15 10.84 -18.98
CA ARG A 66 -4.05 9.60 -19.79
C ARG A 66 -3.47 8.40 -19.06
N GLN A 67 -3.17 8.50 -17.76
CA GLN A 67 -2.64 7.39 -16.98
C GLN A 67 -3.35 7.34 -15.62
N GLN A 68 -4.19 6.32 -15.45
CA GLN A 68 -4.58 5.84 -14.14
C GLN A 68 -3.55 4.78 -13.74
N ARG A 69 -2.82 4.99 -12.64
CA ARG A 69 -2.18 3.85 -11.97
C ARG A 69 -3.24 3.20 -11.11
N TYR A 70 -3.50 1.93 -11.34
CA TYR A 70 -4.26 1.14 -10.40
C TYR A 70 -3.55 1.18 -9.05
N SER A 71 -4.28 1.46 -7.99
CA SER A 71 -3.73 1.31 -6.64
C SER A 71 -3.60 -0.18 -6.34
N GLY A 72 -2.59 -0.61 -5.57
CA GLY A 72 -2.50 -1.99 -5.09
C GLY A 72 -3.81 -2.52 -4.49
N ALA A 73 -4.58 -1.62 -3.86
CA ALA A 73 -5.92 -1.90 -3.34
C ALA A 73 -6.95 -2.39 -4.37
N GLN A 74 -6.89 -1.94 -5.64
CA GLN A 74 -7.80 -2.43 -6.69
C GLN A 74 -7.48 -3.88 -7.06
N PHE A 75 -6.19 -4.22 -7.10
CA PHE A 75 -5.77 -5.60 -7.31
C PHE A 75 -6.11 -6.48 -6.09
N GLU A 76 -5.91 -5.97 -4.87
CA GLU A 76 -6.31 -6.68 -3.65
C GLU A 76 -7.82 -7.00 -3.65
N VAL A 77 -8.68 -6.06 -4.02
CA VAL A 77 -10.13 -6.29 -4.15
C VAL A 77 -10.43 -7.34 -5.23
N ALA A 78 -9.74 -7.30 -6.38
CA ALA A 78 -9.90 -8.32 -7.42
C ALA A 78 -9.50 -9.72 -6.93
N LEU A 79 -8.38 -9.83 -6.21
CA LEU A 79 -7.91 -11.09 -5.62
C LEU A 79 -8.88 -11.62 -4.55
N ILE A 80 -9.50 -10.74 -3.77
CA ILE A 80 -10.59 -11.11 -2.86
C ILE A 80 -11.78 -11.65 -3.65
N GLY A 81 -12.20 -10.98 -4.73
CA GLY A 81 -13.27 -11.44 -5.62
C GLY A 81 -13.00 -12.82 -6.22
N PHE A 82 -11.76 -13.09 -6.61
CA PHE A 82 -11.31 -14.42 -7.07
C PHE A 82 -11.15 -15.45 -5.94
N ALA A 83 -11.24 -15.03 -4.67
CA ALA A 83 -10.83 -15.78 -3.48
C ALA A 83 -9.39 -16.35 -3.61
N ASP A 84 -8.49 -15.62 -4.27
CA ASP A 84 -7.08 -15.98 -4.43
C ASP A 84 -6.25 -15.45 -3.24
N ILE A 85 -6.48 -16.06 -2.08
CA ILE A 85 -5.87 -15.66 -0.81
C ILE A 85 -4.35 -15.85 -0.82
N LYS A 86 -3.86 -16.80 -1.62
CA LYS A 86 -2.42 -17.06 -1.75
C LYS A 86 -1.74 -15.84 -2.38
N THR A 87 -2.24 -15.37 -3.52
CA THR A 87 -1.68 -14.19 -4.18
C THR A 87 -1.95 -12.94 -3.36
N LEU A 88 -3.14 -12.80 -2.76
CA LEU A 88 -3.48 -11.67 -1.88
C LEU A 88 -2.43 -11.46 -0.77
N LYS A 89 -2.05 -12.53 -0.06
CA LYS A 89 -1.04 -12.47 1.01
C LYS A 89 0.35 -12.03 0.53
N THR A 90 0.66 -12.16 -0.76
CA THR A 90 1.95 -11.72 -1.32
C THR A 90 1.96 -10.25 -1.72
N VAL A 91 0.80 -9.67 -2.03
CA VAL A 91 0.66 -8.26 -2.42
C VAL A 91 0.31 -7.35 -1.26
N MET A 92 -0.31 -7.91 -0.21
CA MET A 92 -0.59 -7.22 1.06
C MET A 92 0.68 -6.62 1.67
N ASP A 93 0.51 -5.48 2.33
CA ASP A 93 1.58 -4.88 3.14
C ASP A 93 2.03 -5.86 4.24
N LYS A 94 3.35 -5.97 4.43
CA LYS A 94 3.96 -6.89 5.40
C LYS A 94 3.61 -6.53 6.84
N ASP A 95 3.25 -5.28 7.07
CA ASP A 95 2.83 -4.78 8.38
C ASP A 95 1.34 -5.02 8.67
N ILE A 96 0.59 -5.54 7.69
CA ILE A 96 -0.83 -5.89 7.84
C ILE A 96 -0.96 -7.40 8.04
N TYR A 97 -1.65 -7.80 9.10
CA TYR A 97 -1.99 -9.19 9.36
C TYR A 97 -3.51 -9.33 9.43
N VAL A 98 -4.08 -10.13 8.53
CA VAL A 98 -5.52 -10.41 8.46
C VAL A 98 -5.77 -11.88 8.77
N ASN A 99 -6.73 -12.15 9.64
CA ASN A 99 -7.20 -13.50 9.88
C ASN A 99 -8.17 -13.92 8.77
N PHE A 100 -7.70 -14.76 7.85
CA PHE A 100 -8.52 -15.32 6.76
C PHE A 100 -9.22 -16.63 7.15
N ASP A 101 -8.83 -17.27 8.25
CA ASP A 101 -9.36 -18.59 8.63
C ASP A 101 -10.82 -18.50 9.11
N GLU A 102 -11.22 -17.34 9.62
CA GLU A 102 -12.59 -17.01 10.04
C GLU A 102 -13.40 -16.32 8.94
N ALA A 103 -12.79 -16.00 7.79
CA ALA A 103 -13.43 -15.24 6.73
C ALA A 103 -14.26 -16.15 5.81
N ASN A 104 -15.57 -15.89 5.73
CA ASN A 104 -16.41 -16.49 4.69
C ASN A 104 -16.31 -15.65 3.41
N ILE A 105 -15.34 -15.99 2.56
CA ILE A 105 -15.05 -15.23 1.33
C ILE A 105 -15.87 -15.83 0.18
N GLU A 106 -16.94 -15.12 -0.19
CA GLU A 106 -17.71 -15.44 -1.37
C GLU A 106 -16.95 -15.00 -2.63
N ARG A 107 -16.90 -15.87 -3.64
CA ARG A 107 -16.28 -15.55 -4.92
C ARG A 107 -17.22 -14.67 -5.74
N ASP A 108 -16.80 -13.44 -5.98
CA ASP A 108 -17.38 -12.57 -6.98
C ASP A 108 -16.42 -12.47 -8.17
N TRP A 109 -16.64 -13.35 -9.14
CA TRP A 109 -15.84 -13.40 -10.36
C TRP A 109 -15.94 -12.12 -11.19
N THR A 110 -17.09 -11.46 -11.17
CA THR A 110 -17.35 -10.29 -12.02
C THR A 110 -16.46 -9.14 -11.61
N VAL A 111 -16.36 -8.84 -10.30
CA VAL A 111 -15.48 -7.77 -9.80
C VAL A 111 -14.02 -8.03 -10.15
N GLY A 112 -13.57 -9.29 -10.01
CA GLY A 112 -12.21 -9.66 -10.38
C GLY A 112 -11.95 -9.51 -11.88
N PHE A 113 -12.86 -9.97 -12.73
CA PHE A 113 -12.71 -9.87 -14.18
C PHE A 113 -12.87 -8.46 -14.73
N ASP A 114 -13.70 -7.62 -14.11
CA ASP A 114 -13.79 -6.19 -14.45
C ASP A 114 -12.46 -5.48 -14.20
N TRP A 115 -11.80 -5.78 -13.08
CA TRP A 115 -10.46 -5.26 -12.81
C TRP A 115 -9.44 -5.78 -13.83
N LEU A 116 -9.44 -7.08 -14.13
CA LEU A 116 -8.51 -7.65 -15.10
C LEU A 116 -8.71 -7.07 -16.50
N ASP A 117 -9.95 -6.97 -16.97
CA ASP A 117 -10.29 -6.37 -18.26
C ASP A 117 -9.74 -4.94 -18.36
N LEU A 118 -9.98 -4.17 -17.30
CA LEU A 118 -9.50 -2.80 -17.22
C LEU A 118 -7.96 -2.75 -17.18
N ALA A 119 -7.29 -3.50 -16.32
CA ALA A 119 -5.83 -3.50 -16.22
C ALA A 119 -5.15 -3.91 -17.54
N VAL A 120 -5.67 -4.96 -18.17
CA VAL A 120 -5.19 -5.48 -19.46
C VAL A 120 -5.43 -4.50 -20.60
N SER A 121 -6.53 -3.73 -20.57
CA SER A 121 -6.79 -2.68 -21.57
C SER A 121 -5.73 -1.55 -21.55
N TYR A 122 -5.03 -1.37 -20.44
CA TYR A 122 -3.90 -0.45 -20.31
C TYR A 122 -2.54 -1.14 -20.50
N HIS A 123 -2.52 -2.38 -20.99
CA HIS A 123 -1.32 -3.17 -21.22
C HIS A 123 -0.47 -3.40 -19.97
N ASP A 124 -1.12 -3.59 -18.81
CA ASP A 124 -0.42 -3.95 -17.58
C ASP A 124 0.19 -5.38 -17.70
N PRO A 125 1.53 -5.52 -17.71
CA PRO A 125 2.17 -6.82 -17.94
C PRO A 125 1.88 -7.82 -16.82
N ASP A 126 1.76 -7.37 -15.56
CA ASP A 126 1.53 -8.24 -14.41
C ASP A 126 0.10 -8.79 -14.45
N ALA A 127 -0.87 -7.96 -14.86
CA ALA A 127 -2.25 -8.39 -15.04
C ALA A 127 -2.42 -9.35 -16.22
N ILE A 128 -1.70 -9.13 -17.32
CA ILE A 128 -1.67 -10.03 -18.48
C ILE A 128 -1.09 -11.40 -18.06
N GLU A 129 0.06 -11.41 -17.37
CA GLU A 129 0.70 -12.64 -16.88
C GLU A 129 -0.21 -13.39 -15.89
N TYR A 130 -0.85 -12.67 -14.96
CA TYR A 130 -1.82 -13.24 -14.03
C TYR A 130 -2.97 -13.91 -14.78
N PHE A 131 -3.59 -13.20 -15.73
CA PHE A 131 -4.70 -13.74 -16.52
C PHE A 131 -4.29 -15.00 -17.29
N GLN A 132 -3.19 -14.95 -18.02
CA GLN A 132 -2.71 -16.07 -18.84
C GLN A 132 -2.38 -17.30 -17.99
N THR A 133 -1.66 -17.11 -16.88
CA THR A 133 -1.31 -18.18 -15.95
C THR A 133 -2.57 -18.83 -15.36
N ARG A 134 -3.54 -18.01 -14.93
CA ARG A 134 -4.77 -18.50 -14.29
C ARG A 134 -5.74 -19.12 -15.29
N LEU A 135 -5.65 -18.79 -16.58
CA LEU A 135 -6.47 -19.39 -17.63
C LEU A 135 -6.22 -20.90 -17.82
N GLU A 136 -5.08 -21.41 -17.34
CA GLU A 136 -4.79 -22.85 -17.29
C GLU A 136 -5.67 -23.59 -16.26
N GLU A 137 -6.18 -22.88 -15.26
CA GLU A 137 -7.04 -23.45 -14.23
C GLU A 137 -8.47 -23.60 -14.70
N VAL A 138 -9.00 -24.83 -14.61
CA VAL A 138 -10.33 -25.17 -15.15
C VAL A 138 -11.44 -24.30 -14.55
N ILE A 139 -11.40 -24.03 -13.24
CA ILE A 139 -12.42 -23.22 -12.55
C ILE A 139 -12.36 -21.77 -13.04
N PHE A 140 -11.16 -21.17 -13.07
CA PHE A 140 -10.97 -19.80 -13.51
C PHE A 140 -11.37 -19.63 -14.98
N ARG A 141 -10.94 -20.53 -15.86
CA ARG A 141 -11.32 -20.55 -17.27
C ARG A 141 -12.83 -20.65 -17.46
N THR A 142 -13.51 -21.50 -16.69
CA THR A 142 -14.97 -21.66 -16.79
C THR A 142 -15.69 -20.38 -16.36
N ALA A 143 -15.22 -19.75 -15.27
CA ALA A 143 -15.75 -18.48 -14.81
C ALA A 143 -15.50 -17.35 -15.83
N TYR A 144 -14.32 -17.32 -16.45
CA TYR A 144 -13.98 -16.38 -17.52
C TYR A 144 -14.89 -16.53 -18.75
N GLU A 145 -15.12 -17.75 -19.23
CA GLU A 145 -16.03 -18.00 -20.36
C GLU A 145 -17.46 -17.56 -20.05
N ASN A 146 -17.93 -17.76 -18.82
CA ASN A 146 -19.23 -17.25 -18.38
C ASN A 146 -19.25 -15.71 -18.33
N TYR A 147 -18.21 -15.10 -17.77
CA TYR A 147 -18.05 -13.65 -17.72
C TYR A 147 -18.08 -13.01 -19.13
N LYS A 148 -17.31 -13.57 -20.06
CA LYS A 148 -17.27 -13.16 -21.46
C LYS A 148 -18.63 -13.29 -22.14
N ARG A 149 -19.32 -14.41 -21.94
CA ARG A 149 -20.63 -14.67 -22.57
C ARG A 149 -21.75 -13.79 -22.03
N GLU A 150 -21.77 -13.55 -20.72
CA GLU A 150 -22.94 -12.99 -20.03
C GLU A 150 -22.80 -11.50 -19.70
N PHE A 151 -21.57 -11.01 -19.53
CA PHE A 151 -21.33 -9.65 -19.05
C PHE A 151 -20.56 -8.79 -20.06
N ARG A 152 -19.45 -9.31 -20.63
CA ARG A 152 -18.53 -8.50 -21.46
C ARG A 152 -17.97 -9.30 -22.66
N PRO A 153 -18.76 -9.47 -23.73
CA PRO A 153 -18.33 -10.20 -24.93
C PRO A 153 -17.27 -9.46 -25.75
N ASP A 154 -17.04 -8.18 -25.46
CA ASP A 154 -16.07 -7.29 -26.09
C ASP A 154 -14.87 -6.96 -25.17
N CYS A 155 -14.65 -7.75 -24.12
CA CYS A 155 -13.56 -7.49 -23.17
C CYS A 155 -12.17 -7.57 -23.82
N SER A 156 -11.27 -6.74 -23.32
CA SER A 156 -9.86 -6.64 -23.72
C SER A 156 -9.09 -7.93 -23.47
N LEU A 157 -9.56 -8.76 -22.52
CA LEU A 157 -9.00 -10.07 -22.17
C LEU A 157 -8.95 -11.04 -23.36
N ILE A 158 -9.88 -10.91 -24.31
CA ILE A 158 -9.96 -11.76 -25.52
C ILE A 158 -8.63 -11.74 -26.29
N ASN A 159 -7.95 -10.59 -26.31
CA ASN A 159 -6.68 -10.43 -27.02
C ASN A 159 -5.52 -11.19 -26.38
N TYR A 160 -5.71 -11.70 -25.16
CA TYR A 160 -4.67 -12.34 -24.36
C TYR A 160 -5.02 -13.78 -23.97
N GLU A 161 -6.09 -14.35 -24.54
CA GLU A 161 -6.49 -15.77 -24.34
C GLU A 161 -5.43 -16.77 -24.80
N GLN A 162 -4.56 -16.35 -25.72
CA GLN A 162 -3.46 -17.19 -26.18
C GLN A 162 -2.36 -17.19 -25.13
N ASN A 163 -2.18 -18.34 -24.49
CA ASN A 163 -0.97 -18.64 -23.76
C ASN A 163 0.18 -18.53 -24.77
N THR A 164 1.03 -17.50 -24.65
CA THR A 164 2.27 -17.46 -25.41
C THR A 164 3.24 -18.45 -24.77
N THR A 165 2.90 -19.74 -24.81
CA THR A 165 3.91 -20.78 -24.97
C THR A 165 4.41 -20.70 -26.41
N MET A 166 5.05 -19.58 -26.75
CA MET A 166 6.12 -19.61 -27.72
C MET A 166 7.18 -20.49 -27.07
N SER A 167 7.13 -21.78 -27.39
CA SER A 167 8.29 -22.62 -27.37
C SER A 167 9.44 -21.81 -27.97
N PHE A 168 10.42 -21.48 -27.15
CA PHE A 168 11.73 -21.10 -27.64
C PHE A 168 12.26 -22.31 -28.41
N SER A 169 11.87 -22.44 -29.67
CA SER A 169 12.56 -23.26 -30.64
C SER A 169 13.82 -22.49 -31.01
N VAL A 170 14.82 -22.60 -30.14
CA VAL A 170 16.18 -22.22 -30.49
C VAL A 170 16.65 -23.26 -31.50
N LYS A 171 16.87 -22.78 -32.73
CA LYS A 171 17.45 -23.51 -33.85
C LYS A 171 18.81 -24.11 -33.52
#